data_AF-K0ZIF9-F1
#
_entry.id   AF-K0ZIF9-F1
#
_cell.length_a   1.000
_cell.length_b   1.000
_cell.length_c   1.000
_cell.angle_alpha   90.00
_cell.angle_beta   90.00
_cell.angle_gamma   90.00
#
_symmetry.space_group_name_H-M   'P 1'
#
loop_
_entity.id
_entity.type
_entity.pdbx_description
1 polymer ?
#
loop_
_entity_poly.entity_id
_entity_poly.type
_entity_poly.pdbx_seq_one_letter_code
_entity_poly.pdbx_strand_id
1 'polypeptide(L)'
;MLTSYFMLIFAEAIANRMETEYTSHIRTALDACWSFLENRDKRGEELYRLLDDGTDFSGIFIYMQLDENEANGLLWDNISYVIGVTAKEAFEFENKKELPSPLENIEPELLDVFID
;
A
#
# COMPACT_ATOMS: atom_id res chain seq x y z
N MET A 1 -7.40 -1.77 -12.04
CA MET A 1 -6.71 -0.86 -13.00
C MET A 1 -7.10 0.60 -12.85
N LEU A 2 -8.20 1.15 -13.39
CA LEU A 2 -8.47 2.59 -13.24
C LEU A 2 -8.57 3.03 -11.77
N THR A 3 -9.17 2.17 -10.93
CA THR A 3 -9.25 2.34 -9.48
C THR A 3 -7.87 2.46 -8.82
N SER A 4 -6.93 1.56 -9.14
CA SER A 4 -5.58 1.53 -8.57
C SER A 4 -4.77 2.77 -8.92
N TYR A 5 -4.88 3.26 -10.17
CA TYR A 5 -4.26 4.52 -10.59
C TYR A 5 -4.82 5.71 -9.80
N PHE A 6 -6.14 5.77 -9.63
CA PHE A 6 -6.78 6.85 -8.86
C PHE A 6 -6.36 6.81 -7.38
N MET A 7 -6.38 5.63 -6.77
CA MET A 7 -5.95 5.44 -5.38
C MET A 7 -4.49 5.85 -5.19
N LEU A 8 -3.62 5.49 -6.14
CA LEU A 8 -2.21 5.80 -6.03
C LEU A 8 -1.96 7.31 -6.16
N ILE A 9 -2.66 8.01 -7.06
CA ILE A 9 -2.61 9.48 -7.16
C ILE A 9 -3.08 10.14 -5.85
N PHE A 10 -4.10 9.61 -5.20
CA PHE A 10 -4.56 10.15 -3.91
C PHE A 10 -3.56 9.87 -2.78
N ALA A 11 -2.99 8.67 -2.75
CA ALA A 11 -1.92 8.30 -1.81
C ALA A 11 -0.69 9.22 -1.97
N GLU A 12 -0.34 9.61 -3.19
CA GLU A 12 0.68 10.65 -3.45
C GLU A 12 0.33 11.98 -2.79
N ALA A 13 -0.93 12.42 -2.91
CA ALA A 13 -1.38 13.66 -2.28
C ALA A 13 -1.34 13.59 -0.75
N ILE A 14 -1.66 12.43 -0.17
CA ILE A 14 -1.52 12.16 1.26
C ILE A 14 -0.04 12.21 1.67
N ALA A 15 0.82 11.45 0.99
CA ALA A 15 2.25 11.35 1.32
C ALA A 15 2.94 12.71 1.30
N ASN A 16 2.54 13.61 0.39
CA ASN A 16 3.08 14.98 0.32
C ASN A 16 2.65 15.91 1.48
N ARG A 17 1.60 15.56 2.21
CA ARG A 17 1.05 16.37 3.32
C ARG A 17 1.29 15.76 4.69
N MET A 18 1.64 14.49 4.72
CA MET A 18 1.82 13.72 5.94
C MET A 18 3.08 14.18 6.67
N GLU A 19 2.93 14.57 7.93
CA GLU A 19 4.05 14.94 8.79
C GLU A 19 4.54 13.71 9.54
N THR A 20 5.52 13.01 8.97
CA THR A 20 6.08 11.76 9.52
C THR A 20 7.55 11.58 9.16
N GLU A 21 8.35 11.00 10.06
CA GLU A 21 9.76 10.68 9.80
C GLU A 21 9.94 9.54 8.79
N TYR A 22 8.90 8.73 8.57
CA TYR A 22 8.90 7.56 7.70
C TYR A 22 8.61 7.87 6.22
N THR A 23 8.67 9.14 5.83
CA THR A 23 8.34 9.61 4.46
C THR A 23 9.14 8.86 3.37
N SER A 24 10.40 8.52 3.62
CA SER A 24 11.25 7.77 2.68
C SER A 24 10.75 6.34 2.43
N HIS A 25 10.18 5.69 3.45
CA HIS A 25 9.60 4.36 3.36
C HIS A 25 8.28 4.39 2.58
N ILE A 26 7.43 5.40 2.85
CA ILE A 26 6.21 5.64 2.06
C ILE A 26 6.56 5.84 0.58
N ARG A 27 7.51 6.73 0.29
CA ARG A 27 7.97 7.01 -1.09
C ARG A 27 8.42 5.75 -1.81
N THR A 28 9.25 4.94 -1.15
CA THR A 28 9.75 3.66 -1.71
C THR A 28 8.60 2.73 -2.06
N ALA A 29 7.58 2.65 -1.19
CA ALA A 29 6.44 1.78 -1.43
C ALA A 29 5.53 2.28 -2.57
N LEU A 30 5.26 3.59 -2.63
CA LEU A 30 4.47 4.18 -3.71
C LEU A 30 5.19 4.08 -5.07
N ASP A 31 6.52 4.24 -5.10
CA ASP A 31 7.33 4.04 -6.32
C ASP A 31 7.24 2.62 -6.84
N ALA A 32 7.28 1.62 -5.95
CA ALA A 32 7.10 0.23 -6.33
C ALA A 32 5.69 -0.03 -6.89
N CYS A 33 4.66 0.61 -6.32
CA CYS A 33 3.29 0.51 -6.83
C CYS A 33 3.17 1.13 -8.23
N TRP A 34 3.74 2.31 -8.46
CA TRP A 34 3.79 2.93 -9.80
C TRP A 34 4.50 2.04 -10.80
N SER A 35 5.66 1.52 -10.43
CA SER A 35 6.46 0.62 -11.27
C SER A 35 5.62 -0.57 -11.74
N PHE A 36 4.90 -1.23 -10.83
CA PHE A 36 3.98 -2.30 -11.18
C PHE A 36 2.85 -1.84 -12.10
N LEU A 37 2.18 -0.73 -11.79
CA LEU A 37 1.04 -0.24 -12.56
C LEU A 37 1.42 0.19 -13.98
N GLU A 38 2.64 0.67 -14.19
CA GLU A 38 3.14 1.10 -15.49
C GLU A 38 3.77 -0.04 -16.29
N ASN A 39 4.55 -0.89 -15.63
CA ASN A 39 5.47 -1.83 -16.31
C ASN A 39 5.18 -3.31 -16.00
N ARG A 40 4.33 -3.62 -15.01
CA ARG A 40 4.10 -4.97 -14.49
C ARG A 40 5.39 -5.68 -14.07
N ASP A 41 6.35 -4.91 -13.54
CA ASP A 41 7.72 -5.37 -13.27
C ASP A 41 7.94 -5.79 -11.81
N LYS A 42 6.95 -5.62 -10.94
CA LYS A 42 6.98 -6.05 -9.54
C LYS A 42 6.14 -7.28 -9.30
N ARG A 43 6.63 -8.15 -8.42
CA ARG A 43 5.92 -9.33 -7.97
C ARG A 43 4.97 -9.02 -6.82
N GLY A 44 3.86 -9.75 -6.71
CA GLY A 44 2.92 -9.60 -5.60
C GLY A 44 3.58 -9.78 -4.24
N GLU A 45 4.49 -10.76 -4.13
CA GLU A 45 5.30 -11.01 -2.92
C GLU A 45 6.27 -9.86 -2.61
N GLU A 46 6.84 -9.22 -3.64
CA GLU A 46 7.74 -8.07 -3.47
C GLU A 46 6.96 -6.86 -2.93
N LEU A 47 5.76 -6.62 -3.47
CA LEU A 47 4.89 -5.54 -3.02
C LEU A 47 4.34 -5.81 -1.61
N TYR A 48 3.95 -7.05 -1.30
CA TYR A 48 3.47 -7.42 0.03
C TYR A 48 4.53 -7.21 1.11
N ARG A 49 5.81 -7.51 0.82
CA ARG A 49 6.92 -7.27 1.76
C ARG A 49 7.11 -5.80 2.14
N LEU A 50 6.57 -4.85 1.36
CA LEU A 50 6.57 -3.44 1.74
C LEU A 50 5.57 -3.17 2.87
N LEU A 51 4.48 -3.94 2.94
CA LEU A 51 3.53 -3.88 4.05
C LEU A 51 4.07 -4.59 5.27
N ASP A 52 4.52 -5.81 5.06
CA ASP A 52 4.91 -6.77 6.10
C ASP A 52 6.02 -7.67 5.57
N ASP A 53 7.24 -7.45 6.05
CA ASP A 53 8.40 -8.28 5.72
C ASP A 53 8.56 -9.50 6.65
N GLY A 54 7.63 -9.70 7.60
CA GLY A 54 7.66 -10.73 8.62
C GLY A 54 8.55 -10.40 9.82
N THR A 55 9.00 -9.15 9.96
CA THR A 55 9.80 -8.68 11.10
C THR A 55 9.06 -7.60 11.90
N ASP A 56 9.46 -7.43 13.16
CA ASP A 56 8.90 -6.39 14.03
C ASP A 56 9.61 -5.02 13.86
N PHE A 57 10.42 -4.85 12.81
CA PHE A 57 11.30 -3.67 12.65
C PHE A 57 11.01 -2.83 11.40
N SER A 58 10.33 -3.41 10.42
CA SER A 58 10.25 -2.84 9.08
C SER A 58 8.93 -3.20 8.40
N GLY A 59 8.56 -2.42 7.40
CA GLY A 59 7.27 -2.52 6.72
C GLY A 59 6.28 -1.46 7.18
N ILE A 60 5.36 -1.12 6.29
CA ILE A 60 4.38 -0.03 6.49
C ILE A 60 3.50 -0.27 7.73
N PHE A 61 3.15 -1.52 8.04
CA PHE A 61 2.38 -1.81 9.26
C PHE A 61 3.16 -1.50 10.54
N ILE A 62 4.48 -1.69 10.55
CA ILE A 62 5.33 -1.34 11.69
C ILE A 62 5.49 0.19 11.76
N TYR A 63 5.80 0.85 10.65
CA TYR A 63 6.00 2.31 10.64
C TYR A 63 4.74 3.08 11.06
N MET A 64 3.56 2.61 10.65
CA MET A 64 2.28 3.15 11.12
C MET A 64 2.13 3.09 12.64
N GLN A 65 2.60 2.01 13.28
CA GLN A 65 2.53 1.85 14.74
C GLN A 65 3.59 2.66 15.49
N LEU A 66 4.72 2.95 14.85
CA LEU A 66 5.80 3.75 15.41
C LEU A 66 5.61 5.26 15.25
N ASP A 67 4.75 5.70 14.33
CA ASP A 67 4.46 7.12 14.15
C ASP A 67 3.67 7.67 15.34
N GLU A 68 4.30 8.55 16.12
CA GLU A 68 3.72 9.18 17.31
C GLU A 68 2.65 10.23 16.97
N ASN A 69 2.53 10.65 15.70
CA ASN A 69 1.53 11.62 15.28
C ASN A 69 0.16 10.94 15.09
N GLU A 70 -0.67 10.95 16.13
CA GLU A 70 -2.01 10.32 16.10
C GLU A 70 -2.91 10.85 14.96
N ALA A 71 -2.68 12.07 14.47
CA ALA A 71 -3.43 12.61 13.33
C ALA A 71 -3.15 11.88 12.01
N ASN A 72 -2.07 11.10 11.94
CA ASN A 72 -1.66 10.35 10.77
C ASN A 72 -2.35 8.99 10.64
N GLY A 73 -3.12 8.51 11.63
CA GLY A 73 -3.70 7.16 11.61
C GLY A 73 -4.48 6.85 10.32
N LEU A 74 -5.44 7.70 9.97
CA LEU A 74 -6.23 7.55 8.73
C LEU A 74 -5.37 7.73 7.45
N LEU A 75 -4.31 8.53 7.52
CA LEU A 75 -3.40 8.71 6.39
C LEU A 75 -2.58 7.43 6.16
N TRP A 76 -2.06 6.83 7.23
CA TRP A 76 -1.38 5.54 7.19
C TRP A 76 -2.29 4.43 6.68
N ASP A 77 -3.54 4.37 7.13
CA ASP A 77 -4.51 3.39 6.65
C ASP A 77 -4.63 3.46 5.13
N ASN A 78 -4.82 4.66 4.58
CA ASN A 78 -4.89 4.90 3.14
C ASN A 78 -3.61 4.51 2.39
N ILE A 79 -2.43 4.83 2.93
CA ILE A 79 -1.14 4.41 2.36
C ILE A 79 -1.01 2.88 2.35
N SER A 80 -1.28 2.22 3.47
CA SER A 80 -1.20 0.76 3.56
C SER A 80 -2.16 0.09 2.58
N TYR A 81 -3.32 0.70 2.40
CA TYR A 81 -4.37 0.14 1.58
C TYR A 81 -4.03 0.16 0.09
N VAL A 82 -3.50 1.27 -0.42
CA VAL A 82 -3.12 1.34 -1.84
C VAL A 82 -2.01 0.35 -2.18
N ILE A 83 -1.08 0.12 -1.25
CA ILE A 83 -0.02 -0.87 -1.41
C ILE A 83 -0.61 -2.28 -1.41
N GLY A 84 -1.56 -2.56 -0.52
CA GLY A 84 -2.27 -3.84 -0.46
C GLY A 84 -3.05 -4.16 -1.73
N VAL A 85 -3.79 -3.18 -2.27
CA VAL A 85 -4.51 -3.32 -3.55
C VAL A 85 -3.53 -3.61 -4.68
N THR A 86 -2.43 -2.86 -4.75
CA THR A 86 -1.42 -3.04 -5.80
C THR A 86 -0.76 -4.43 -5.68
N ALA A 87 -0.44 -4.87 -4.46
CA ALA A 87 0.08 -6.21 -4.22
C ALA A 87 -0.90 -7.29 -4.65
N LYS A 88 -2.18 -7.15 -4.31
CA LYS A 88 -3.25 -8.08 -4.71
C LYS A 88 -3.39 -8.16 -6.23
N GLU A 89 -3.44 -7.02 -6.93
CA GLU A 89 -3.46 -6.98 -8.40
C GLU A 89 -2.23 -7.67 -9.02
N ALA A 90 -1.06 -7.56 -8.39
CA ALA A 90 0.14 -8.25 -8.83
C ALA A 90 0.07 -9.77 -8.62
N PHE A 91 -0.45 -10.25 -7.49
CA PHE A 91 -0.71 -11.68 -7.28
C PHE A 91 -1.71 -12.23 -8.29
N GLU A 92 -2.79 -11.49 -8.57
CA GLU A 92 -3.78 -11.86 -9.57
C GLU A 92 -3.16 -11.91 -10.98
N PHE A 93 -2.31 -10.94 -11.33
CA PHE A 93 -1.57 -10.93 -12.58
C PHE A 93 -0.62 -12.14 -12.71
N GLU A 94 -0.01 -12.58 -11.59
CA GLU A 94 0.80 -13.80 -11.52
C GLU A 94 -0.01 -15.10 -11.58
N ASN A 95 -1.35 -15.05 -11.62
CA ASN A 95 -2.26 -16.19 -11.50
C ASN A 95 -2.06 -17.01 -10.21
N LYS A 96 -1.67 -16.35 -9.11
CA LYS A 96 -1.55 -16.96 -7.79
C LYS A 96 -2.94 -17.14 -7.18
N LYS A 97 -3.21 -18.34 -6.67
CA LYS A 97 -4.50 -18.69 -6.04
C LYS A 97 -4.55 -18.39 -4.55
N GLU A 98 -3.39 -18.36 -3.91
CA GLU A 98 -3.24 -18.10 -2.48
C GLU A 98 -2.71 -16.68 -2.33
N LEU A 99 -3.40 -15.89 -1.53
CA LEU A 99 -3.01 -14.54 -1.15
C LEU A 99 -2.57 -14.55 0.32
N PRO A 100 -1.61 -13.70 0.72
CA PRO A 100 -1.41 -13.40 2.13
C PRO A 100 -2.72 -12.94 2.78
N SER A 101 -2.99 -13.40 4.01
CA SER A 101 -4.25 -13.12 4.70
C SER A 101 -4.64 -11.63 4.75
N PRO A 102 -3.71 -10.66 4.93
CA PRO A 102 -4.08 -9.24 4.87
C PRO A 102 -4.66 -8.80 3.52
N LEU A 103 -4.29 -9.45 2.42
CA LEU A 103 -4.77 -9.10 1.07
C LEU A 103 -6.10 -9.77 0.72
N GLU A 104 -6.42 -10.90 1.35
CA GLU A 104 -7.70 -11.62 1.12
C GLU A 104 -8.89 -10.73 1.48
N ASN A 105 -8.77 -9.91 2.54
CA ASN A 105 -9.82 -9.06 3.08
C ASN A 105 -10.03 -7.73 2.33
N ILE A 106 -9.28 -7.47 1.25
CA ILE A 106 -9.39 -6.25 0.44
C ILE A 106 -10.56 -6.42 -0.55
N GLU A 107 -11.71 -5.78 -0.28
CA GLU A 107 -12.97 -5.98 -1.02
C GLU A 107 -13.14 -5.08 -2.27
N PRO A 108 -13.73 -5.53 -3.39
CA PRO A 108 -13.82 -4.74 -4.63
C PRO A 108 -14.57 -3.39 -4.54
N GLU A 109 -15.50 -3.20 -3.60
CA GLU A 109 -16.27 -1.95 -3.37
C GLU A 109 -15.45 -0.80 -2.73
N LEU A 110 -14.15 -0.88 -2.94
CA LEU A 110 -13.06 -0.27 -2.20
C LEU A 110 -12.97 1.27 -2.26
N LEU A 111 -13.56 1.88 -3.29
CA LEU A 111 -13.54 3.32 -3.51
C LEU A 111 -14.36 4.09 -2.47
N ASP A 112 -15.41 3.47 -1.94
CA ASP A 112 -16.33 4.11 -1.00
C ASP A 112 -15.68 4.31 0.38
N VAL A 113 -14.73 3.44 0.77
CA VAL A 113 -14.01 3.52 2.07
C VAL A 113 -12.76 4.40 1.97
N PHE A 114 -12.17 4.55 0.78
CA PHE A 114 -10.89 5.24 0.60
C PHE A 114 -11.03 6.78 0.49
N ILE A 115 -12.23 7.29 0.17
CA ILE A 115 -12.51 8.72 0.01
C ILE A 115 -13.27 9.32 1.20
N ASP A 116 -13.93 8.49 2.02
CA ASP A 116 -14.67 8.90 3.22
C ASP A 116 -13.74 9.36 4.36
#